data_AF-A0A9E2P829-F1
#
_entry.id   AF-A0A9E2P829-F1
#
_cell.length_a   1.000
_cell.length_b   1.000
_cell.length_c   1.000
_cell.angle_alpha   90.00
_cell.angle_beta   90.00
_cell.angle_gamma   90.00
#
_symmetry.space_group_name_H-M   'P 1'
#
loop_
_entity.id
_entity.type
_entity.pdbx_description
1 polymer ?
#
loop_
_entity_poly.entity_id
_entity_poly.type
_entity_poly.pdbx_seq_one_letter_code
_entity_poly.pdbx_strand_id
1 'polypeptide(L)'
;DSNIACFSLSRPNEGLSQSNARTQDVFDHFQGSPHFAVSRTTLGVDNAALIASLLGGHGGYNDRPEGDAEMLVIRCVFMNPYWSAPSVRHDLLPRFIEELRQALVGPIEAQAA
;
A
#
# COMPACT_ATOMS: atom_id res chain seq x y z
N ASP A 1 3.90 -18.67 4.15
CA ASP A 1 3.12 -18.43 2.93
C ASP A 1 3.83 -17.47 1.99
N SER A 2 4.24 -18.00 0.83
CA SER A 2 4.69 -17.27 -0.37
C SER A 2 5.82 -16.21 -0.21
N ASN A 3 6.19 -15.62 -1.34
CA ASN A 3 7.14 -14.51 -1.48
C ASN A 3 6.44 -13.23 -1.99
N ILE A 4 5.13 -13.11 -1.77
CA ILE A 4 4.32 -11.97 -2.15
C ILE A 4 3.73 -11.34 -0.90
N ALA A 5 3.98 -10.05 -0.70
CA ALA A 5 3.31 -9.25 0.33
C ALA A 5 2.39 -8.23 -0.34
N CYS A 6 1.11 -8.23 0.06
CA CYS A 6 0.14 -7.24 -0.37
C CYS A 6 -0.29 -6.38 0.82
N PHE A 7 -0.41 -5.07 0.63
CA PHE A 7 -0.90 -4.16 1.66
C PHE A 7 -1.66 -2.98 1.05
N SER A 8 -2.54 -2.39 1.84
CA SER A 8 -3.18 -1.10 1.59
C SER A 8 -2.83 -0.14 2.72
N LEU A 9 -3.10 1.15 2.52
CA LEU A 9 -2.83 2.20 3.48
C LEU A 9 -4.13 2.86 3.92
N SER A 10 -4.29 2.96 5.23
CA SER A 10 -5.47 3.53 5.86
C SER A 10 -5.10 4.29 7.12
N ARG A 11 -5.83 5.37 7.40
CA ARG A 11 -5.90 5.97 8.74
C ARG A 11 -6.94 5.23 9.59
N PRO A 12 -6.89 5.35 10.93
CA PRO A 12 -7.96 4.87 11.77
C PRO A 12 -9.32 5.46 11.35
N ASN A 13 -10.34 4.61 11.28
CA ASN A 13 -11.71 4.94 10.86
C ASN A 13 -11.85 5.50 9.43
N GLU A 14 -10.87 5.27 8.55
CA GLU A 14 -10.92 5.73 7.16
C GLU A 14 -11.85 4.85 6.31
N GLY A 15 -12.66 5.47 5.44
CA GLY A 15 -13.51 4.74 4.48
C GLY A 15 -12.71 4.07 3.38
N LEU A 16 -13.29 3.06 2.73
CA LEU A 16 -12.65 2.31 1.63
C LEU A 16 -12.19 3.24 0.49
N SER A 17 -13.03 4.20 0.07
CA SER A 17 -12.69 5.13 -1.01
C SER A 17 -11.45 5.98 -0.69
N GLN A 18 -11.34 6.46 0.54
CA GLN A 18 -10.22 7.28 1.00
C GLN A 18 -8.94 6.44 1.17
N SER A 19 -9.08 5.23 1.71
CA SER A 19 -7.99 4.25 1.80
C SER A 19 -7.43 3.90 0.41
N ASN A 20 -8.29 3.73 -0.58
CA ASN A 20 -7.89 3.49 -1.97
C ASN A 20 -7.14 4.68 -2.56
N ALA A 21 -7.65 5.90 -2.37
CA ALA A 21 -6.97 7.12 -2.83
C ALA A 21 -5.58 7.25 -2.22
N ARG A 22 -5.45 7.07 -0.90
CA ARG A 22 -4.17 7.08 -0.19
C ARG A 22 -3.21 6.01 -0.71
N THR A 23 -3.71 4.79 -0.93
CA THR A 23 -2.91 3.70 -1.46
C THR A 23 -2.45 3.98 -2.90
N GLN A 24 -3.31 4.63 -3.69
CA GLN A 24 -2.99 5.07 -5.04
C GLN A 24 -1.90 6.15 -5.04
N ASP A 25 -2.00 7.17 -4.19
CA ASP A 25 -1.00 8.23 -4.07
C ASP A 25 0.40 7.66 -3.75
N VAL A 26 0.45 6.70 -2.82
CA VAL A 26 1.71 6.01 -2.49
C VAL A 26 2.20 5.15 -3.65
N PHE A 27 1.33 4.43 -4.33
CA PHE A 27 1.74 3.67 -5.51
C PHE A 27 2.34 4.59 -6.59
N ASP A 28 1.73 5.74 -6.84
CA ASP A 28 2.20 6.71 -7.84
C ASP A 28 3.57 7.30 -7.45
N HIS A 29 3.81 7.54 -6.16
CA HIS A 29 5.14 7.89 -5.66
C HIS A 29 6.18 6.80 -6.02
N PHE A 30 5.86 5.52 -5.76
CA PHE A 30 6.76 4.42 -6.10
C PHE A 30 6.97 4.25 -7.61
N GLN A 31 6.04 4.66 -8.47
CA GLN A 31 6.27 4.64 -9.93
C GLN A 31 7.36 5.61 -10.36
N GLY A 32 7.61 6.67 -9.58
CA GLY A 32 8.73 7.59 -9.79
C GLY A 32 10.04 7.18 -9.11
N SER A 33 10.03 6.12 -8.29
CA SER A 33 11.20 5.74 -7.50
C SER A 33 12.30 5.13 -8.39
N PRO A 34 13.55 5.63 -8.33
CA PRO A 34 14.68 4.98 -8.98
C PRO A 34 15.19 3.76 -8.20
N HIS A 35 14.65 3.50 -7.00
CA HIS A 35 15.20 2.52 -6.05
C HIS A 35 14.30 1.29 -5.88
N PHE A 36 12.99 1.46 -6.01
CA PHE A 36 12.03 0.38 -5.76
C PHE A 36 10.99 0.28 -6.86
N ALA A 37 10.75 -0.94 -7.32
CA ALA A 37 9.66 -1.26 -8.22
C ALA A 37 8.59 -2.07 -7.47
N VAL A 38 7.36 -1.57 -7.47
CA VAL A 38 6.19 -2.26 -6.91
C VAL A 38 5.11 -2.38 -7.98
N SER A 39 4.22 -3.35 -7.79
CA SER A 39 3.00 -3.47 -8.61
C SER A 39 1.77 -3.20 -7.74
N ARG A 40 0.60 -3.06 -8.35
CA ARG A 40 -0.68 -3.01 -7.64
C ARG A 40 -1.70 -3.95 -8.26
N THR A 41 -2.73 -4.28 -7.51
CA THR A 41 -3.90 -5.01 -7.98
C THR A 41 -5.12 -4.58 -7.19
N THR A 42 -6.30 -4.91 -7.70
CA THR A 42 -7.57 -4.67 -7.03
C THR A 42 -8.13 -5.99 -6.51
N LEU A 43 -8.54 -6.00 -5.24
CA LEU A 43 -9.39 -7.05 -4.68
C LEU A 43 -10.84 -6.69 -5.01
N GLY A 44 -11.47 -7.47 -5.89
CA GLY A 44 -12.86 -7.26 -6.29
C GLY A 44 -13.86 -7.93 -5.34
N VAL A 45 -15.14 -7.92 -5.75
CA VAL A 45 -16.31 -8.38 -4.99
C VAL A 45 -16.18 -9.78 -4.40
N ASP A 46 -15.49 -10.69 -5.09
CA ASP A 46 -15.27 -12.06 -4.62
C ASP A 46 -14.42 -12.12 -3.33
N ASN A 47 -13.73 -11.02 -3.00
CA ASN A 47 -12.93 -10.86 -1.79
C ASN A 47 -13.64 -10.04 -0.71
N ALA A 48 -14.96 -9.82 -0.79
CA ALA A 48 -15.70 -8.96 0.13
C ALA A 48 -15.45 -9.26 1.62
N ALA A 49 -15.36 -10.54 2.01
CA ALA A 49 -15.07 -10.92 3.40
C ALA A 49 -13.66 -10.51 3.85
N LEU A 50 -12.66 -10.63 2.97
CA LEU A 50 -11.29 -10.18 3.24
C LEU A 50 -11.24 -8.66 3.33
N ILE A 51 -11.90 -7.96 2.41
CA ILE A 51 -12.00 -6.50 2.41
C ILE A 51 -12.63 -6.00 3.73
N ALA A 52 -13.75 -6.60 4.14
CA ALA A 52 -14.41 -6.24 5.40
C ALA A 52 -13.51 -6.48 6.62
N SER A 53 -12.75 -7.58 6.64
CA SER A 53 -11.78 -7.88 7.71
C SER A 53 -10.66 -6.84 7.78
N LEU A 54 -10.08 -6.47 6.62
CA LEU A 54 -9.02 -5.46 6.53
C LEU A 54 -9.50 -4.07 6.96
N LEU A 55 -10.73 -3.69 6.57
CA LEU A 55 -11.37 -2.45 7.01
C LEU A 55 -11.60 -2.47 8.53
N GLY A 56 -12.15 -3.56 9.06
CA GLY A 56 -12.39 -3.73 10.49
C GLY A 56 -11.11 -3.61 11.34
N GLY A 57 -9.96 -4.06 10.82
CA GLY A 57 -8.67 -3.98 11.50
C GLY A 57 -8.20 -2.56 11.86
N HIS A 58 -8.76 -1.53 11.24
CA HIS A 58 -8.48 -0.12 11.56
C HIS A 58 -9.76 0.68 11.87
N GLY A 59 -10.89 0.03 12.12
CA GLY A 59 -12.19 0.68 12.33
C GLY A 59 -12.77 1.34 11.08
N GLY A 60 -12.24 1.03 9.90
CA GLY A 60 -12.72 1.54 8.62
C GLY A 60 -14.06 0.93 8.22
N TYR A 61 -14.65 1.49 7.17
CA TYR A 61 -15.97 1.09 6.68
C TYR A 61 -16.03 1.11 5.15
N ASN A 62 -16.91 0.28 4.60
CA ASN A 62 -17.19 0.32 3.17
C ASN A 62 -18.16 1.47 2.88
N ASP A 63 -17.67 2.50 2.20
CA ASP A 63 -18.43 3.66 1.74
C ASP A 63 -18.84 3.57 0.26
N ARG A 64 -18.62 2.40 -0.37
CA ARG A 64 -19.03 2.09 -1.74
C ARG A 64 -20.40 1.40 -1.76
N PRO A 65 -21.14 1.48 -2.88
CA PRO A 65 -22.36 0.69 -3.07
C PRO A 65 -22.14 -0.80 -2.83
N GLU A 66 -23.18 -1.49 -2.38
CA GLU A 66 -23.16 -2.94 -2.24
C GLU A 66 -22.85 -3.61 -3.58
N GLY A 67 -21.87 -4.52 -3.61
CA GLY A 67 -21.40 -5.15 -4.84
C GLY A 67 -20.40 -4.30 -5.67
N ASP A 68 -19.96 -3.14 -5.17
CA ASP A 68 -18.92 -2.30 -5.80
C ASP A 68 -17.70 -2.11 -4.86
N ALA A 69 -17.54 -3.01 -3.89
CA ALA A 69 -16.42 -2.97 -2.96
C ALA A 69 -15.15 -3.48 -3.65
N GLU A 70 -14.32 -2.55 -4.10
CA GLU A 70 -13.00 -2.82 -4.67
C GLU A 70 -11.92 -2.22 -3.78
N MET A 71 -10.98 -3.04 -3.29
CA MET A 71 -9.85 -2.57 -2.48
C MET A 71 -8.57 -2.58 -3.30
N LEU A 72 -7.93 -1.43 -3.41
CA LEU A 72 -6.61 -1.32 -4.03
C LEU A 72 -5.54 -1.79 -3.05
N VAL A 73 -4.63 -2.63 -3.53
CA VAL A 73 -3.46 -3.08 -2.76
C VAL A 73 -2.17 -2.92 -3.56
N ILE A 74 -1.12 -2.48 -2.88
CA ILE A 74 0.26 -2.54 -3.37
C ILE A 74 0.77 -3.96 -3.17
N ARG A 75 1.36 -4.53 -4.22
CA ARG A 75 1.89 -5.90 -4.28
C ARG A 75 3.40 -5.87 -4.47
N CYS A 76 4.11 -6.30 -3.44
CA CYS A 76 5.55 -6.54 -3.43
C CYS A 76 5.84 -8.02 -3.69
N VAL A 77 6.59 -8.31 -4.76
CA VAL A 77 6.99 -9.68 -5.12
C VAL A 77 8.49 -9.83 -4.86
N PHE A 78 8.84 -10.61 -3.85
CA PHE A 78 10.22 -10.87 -3.45
C PHE A 78 10.78 -12.08 -4.20
N MET A 79 11.07 -11.91 -5.50
CA MET A 79 11.77 -12.92 -6.31
C MET A 79 13.29 -12.81 -6.25
N ASN A 80 13.83 -11.69 -5.74
CA ASN A 80 15.26 -11.50 -5.66
C ASN A 80 15.87 -12.50 -4.66
N PRO A 81 16.70 -13.47 -5.09
CA PRO A 81 17.23 -14.52 -4.20
C PRO A 81 18.11 -13.94 -3.09
N TYR A 82 18.72 -12.76 -3.32
CA TYR A 82 19.53 -12.07 -2.33
C TYR A 82 18.71 -11.57 -1.14
N TRP A 83 17.38 -11.46 -1.26
CA TRP A 83 16.50 -11.08 -0.15
C TRP A 83 16.50 -12.09 1.00
N SER A 84 16.96 -13.32 0.76
CA SER A 84 17.14 -14.31 1.84
C SER A 84 18.33 -13.98 2.75
N ALA A 85 19.32 -13.24 2.26
CA ALA A 85 20.50 -12.86 3.03
C ALA A 85 20.15 -11.81 4.10
N PRO A 86 20.49 -12.03 5.38
CA PRO A 86 20.19 -11.07 6.45
C PRO A 86 20.77 -9.68 6.21
N SER A 87 21.98 -9.57 5.66
CA SER A 87 22.62 -8.29 5.33
C SER A 87 21.81 -7.50 4.31
N VAL A 88 21.37 -8.15 3.23
CA VAL A 88 20.58 -7.52 2.17
C VAL A 88 19.24 -7.02 2.71
N ARG A 89 18.58 -7.78 3.60
CA ARG A 89 17.36 -7.33 4.27
C ARG A 89 17.59 -6.15 5.20
N HIS A 90 18.68 -6.17 5.98
CA HIS A 90 19.06 -5.06 6.85
C HIS A 90 19.35 -3.77 6.07
N ASP A 91 19.83 -3.88 4.84
CA ASP A 91 20.11 -2.71 4.01
C ASP A 91 18.86 -2.20 3.27
N LEU A 92 18.04 -3.11 2.72
CA LEU A 92 16.94 -2.73 1.83
C LEU A 92 15.64 -2.40 2.56
N LEU A 93 15.31 -3.07 3.67
CA LEU A 93 14.08 -2.77 4.41
C LEU A 93 14.04 -1.33 4.95
N PRO A 94 15.10 -0.80 5.58
CA PRO A 94 15.08 0.60 6.04
C PRO A 94 14.90 1.59 4.90
N ARG A 95 15.52 1.33 3.73
CA ARG A 95 15.37 2.17 2.54
C ARG A 95 13.95 2.14 2.00
N PHE A 96 13.32 0.96 1.96
CA PHE A 96 11.92 0.82 1.54
C PHE A 96 10.97 1.53 2.51
N ILE A 97 11.21 1.40 3.82
CA ILE A 97 10.44 2.10 4.85
C ILE A 97 10.59 3.62 4.69
N GLU A 98 11.79 4.10 4.37
CA GLU A 98 12.02 5.52 4.16
C GLU A 98 11.31 6.05 2.90
N GLU A 99 11.37 5.33 1.79
CA GLU A 99 10.60 5.66 0.58
C GLU A 99 9.10 5.74 0.89
N LEU A 100 8.58 4.75 1.64
CA LEU A 100 7.18 4.73 2.06
C LEU A 100 6.83 5.94 2.96
N ARG A 101 7.73 6.34 3.87
CA ARG A 101 7.51 7.54 4.69
C ARG A 101 7.46 8.80 3.84
N GLN A 102 8.35 8.93 2.86
CA GLN A 102 8.35 10.07 1.95
C GLN A 102 7.05 10.14 1.15
N ALA A 103 6.56 9.01 0.67
CA ALA A 103 5.26 8.91 0.01
C ALA A 103 4.10 9.37 0.92
N LEU A 104 4.18 9.11 2.23
CA LEU A 104 3.14 9.44 3.20
C LEU A 104 3.14 10.92 3.64
N VAL A 105 4.27 11.63 3.55
CA VAL A 105 4.36 13.06 3.90
C VAL A 105 3.74 13.94 2.81
N GLY A 106 3.53 13.41 1.60
CA GLY A 106 3.04 14.16 0.45
C GLY A 106 4.10 15.15 -0.09
N PRO A 107 3.86 15.81 -1.23
CA PRO A 107 4.70 16.92 -1.65
C PRO A 107 4.67 18.01 -0.58
N ILE A 108 5.84 18.47 -0.14
CA ILE A 108 5.94 19.74 0.58
C ILE A 108 5.46 20.79 -0.42
N GLU A 109 4.21 21.24 -0.29
CA GLU A 109 3.80 22.47 -0.94
C GLU A 109 4.77 23.53 -0.44
N ALA A 110 5.64 23.99 -1.34
CA ALA A 110 6.47 25.16 -1.10
C ALA A 110 5.51 26.27 -0.70
N GLN A 111 5.49 26.58 0.60
CA GLN A 111 4.66 27.61 1.18
C GLN A 111 5.07 28.91 0.50
N ALA A 112 4.23 29.34 -0.45
CA ALA A 112 4.52 30.49 -1.29
C ALA A 112 4.71 31.71 -0.39
N ALA A 113 5.86 32.35 -0.57
CA ALA A 113 6.28 33.59 0.06
C ALA A 113 5.40 34.78 -0.35
#